data_AF-A0A932LUH6-F1
#
_entry.id   AF-A0A932LUH6-F1
#
_cell.length_a   1.000
_cell.length_b   1.000
_cell.length_c   1.000
_cell.angle_alpha   90.00
_cell.angle_beta   90.00
_cell.angle_gamma   90.00
#
_symmetry.space_group_name_H-M   'P 1'
#
loop_
_entity.id
_entity.type
_entity.pdbx_description
1 polymer ?
#
loop_
_entity_poly.entity_id
_entity_poly.type
_entity_poly.pdbx_seq_one_letter_code
_entity_poly.pdbx_strand_id
1 'polypeptide(L)'
;MPMSRILAVTLLLVPFLISQQAQKATSSDCDKTAQTESDLTVCASHAYKGADDELNRIYQSLLKNAANDPVALDKIRAAQNAWVVFRDAQLAALYPAEDKQREYGTVFPMCANLALADLTRQRIDTLKHMLNRVEGDVCAGGSKVDQQTSSDEEHTEWISNVMRSIQTIKVGMNRSDLLKMFTTEGGLEFKDVTTSRRTYVHRKCRYIKVDVKLAIANPNDDLPTDKITEISRPYLDWTVAD
;
A
#
# COMPACT_ATOMS: atom_id res chain seq x y z
N MET A 1 74.98 28.98 -10.78
CA MET A 1 74.43 27.73 -11.36
C MET A 1 73.02 27.54 -10.81
N PRO A 2 72.02 27.22 -11.63
CA PRO A 2 70.63 27.66 -11.42
C PRO A 2 69.67 26.54 -10.99
N MET A 3 68.42 26.97 -10.79
CA MET A 3 67.16 26.20 -10.65
C MET A 3 66.88 25.71 -9.21
N SER A 4 65.72 26.00 -8.61
CA SER A 4 64.40 25.75 -9.19
C SER A 4 63.31 26.64 -8.58
N ARG A 5 62.42 27.13 -9.45
CA ARG A 5 61.10 27.70 -9.14
C ARG A 5 60.08 26.57 -9.23
N ILE A 6 59.21 26.38 -8.24
CA ILE A 6 57.90 25.75 -8.46
C ILE A 6 56.84 26.47 -7.63
N LEU A 7 55.91 27.11 -8.35
CA LEU A 7 54.64 27.65 -7.86
C LEU A 7 53.70 26.49 -7.53
N ALA A 8 53.13 26.49 -6.32
CA ALA A 8 52.07 25.59 -5.93
C ALA A 8 50.72 26.11 -6.49
N VAL A 9 50.23 25.49 -7.55
CA VAL A 9 48.86 25.66 -8.06
C VAL A 9 48.03 24.51 -7.52
N THR A 10 47.23 24.76 -6.49
CA THR A 10 46.27 23.81 -5.93
C THR A 10 44.98 23.84 -6.74
N LEU A 11 44.88 22.95 -7.73
CA LEU A 11 43.67 22.65 -8.48
C LEU A 11 42.77 21.73 -7.64
N LEU A 12 41.80 22.29 -6.92
CA LEU A 12 40.74 21.53 -6.25
C LEU A 12 39.70 21.06 -7.30
N LEU A 13 39.91 19.85 -7.81
CA LEU A 13 38.90 19.09 -8.56
C LEU A 13 37.84 18.58 -7.59
N VAL A 14 36.63 19.16 -7.66
CA VAL A 14 35.44 18.68 -6.96
C VAL A 14 34.92 17.42 -7.67
N PRO A 15 34.83 16.24 -7.00
CA PRO A 15 34.22 15.08 -7.60
C PRO A 15 32.70 15.24 -7.59
N PHE A 16 32.13 15.39 -8.78
CA PHE A 16 30.69 15.34 -9.03
C PHE A 16 30.20 13.92 -8.75
N LEU A 17 29.72 13.68 -7.52
CA LEU A 17 29.01 12.46 -7.13
C LEU A 17 27.66 12.42 -7.85
N ILE A 18 27.65 11.86 -9.05
CA ILE A 18 26.40 11.42 -9.69
C ILE A 18 25.84 10.31 -8.82
N SER A 19 24.80 10.65 -8.06
CA SER A 19 23.94 9.67 -7.42
C SER A 19 23.29 8.83 -8.50
N GLN A 20 23.88 7.68 -8.83
CA GLN A 20 23.18 6.66 -9.59
C GLN A 20 22.11 6.08 -8.66
N GLN A 21 20.88 6.56 -8.83
CA GLN A 21 19.72 5.86 -8.32
C GLN A 21 19.67 4.51 -9.05
N ALA A 22 20.05 3.45 -8.36
CA ALA A 22 19.85 2.08 -8.81
C ALA A 22 18.35 1.86 -8.98
N GLN A 23 17.85 2.04 -10.21
CA GLN A 23 16.49 1.65 -10.54
C GLN A 23 16.42 0.14 -10.43
N LYS A 24 15.60 -0.33 -9.49
CA LYS A 24 15.38 -1.75 -9.23
C LYS A 24 14.61 -2.31 -10.43
N ALA A 25 15.33 -2.82 -11.42
CA ALA A 25 14.73 -3.46 -12.59
C ALA A 25 13.82 -4.60 -12.11
N THR A 26 12.56 -4.56 -12.53
CA THR A 26 11.63 -5.66 -12.27
C THR A 26 11.98 -6.82 -13.20
N SER A 27 11.64 -8.08 -12.87
CA SER A 27 11.96 -9.23 -13.73
C SER A 27 11.42 -9.06 -15.16
N SER A 28 10.25 -8.42 -15.29
CA SER A 28 9.62 -8.07 -16.57
C SER A 28 10.49 -7.16 -17.44
N ASP A 29 11.30 -6.29 -16.84
CA ASP A 29 12.16 -5.38 -17.60
C ASP A 29 13.47 -6.05 -18.01
N CYS A 30 13.94 -7.03 -17.23
CA CYS A 30 15.06 -7.88 -17.61
C CYS A 30 14.73 -8.67 -18.89
N ASP A 31 13.56 -9.33 -18.92
CA ASP A 31 13.14 -10.19 -20.04
C ASP A 31 13.00 -9.41 -21.35
N LYS A 32 12.58 -8.14 -21.31
CA LYS A 32 12.47 -7.27 -22.49
C LYS A 32 13.81 -6.90 -23.11
N THR A 33 14.89 -6.94 -22.33
CA THR A 33 16.24 -6.56 -22.77
C THR A 33 17.15 -7.75 -23.04
N ALA A 34 16.74 -8.96 -22.61
CA ALA A 34 17.50 -10.18 -22.84
C ALA A 34 17.60 -10.50 -24.34
N GLN A 35 18.79 -10.83 -24.82
CA GLN A 35 19.03 -11.15 -26.24
C GLN A 35 19.56 -12.57 -26.43
N THR A 36 20.09 -13.18 -25.37
CA THR A 36 20.66 -14.53 -25.40
C THR A 36 19.98 -15.45 -24.39
N GLU A 37 20.12 -16.78 -24.57
CA GLU A 37 19.66 -17.78 -23.59
C GLU A 37 20.33 -17.59 -22.21
N SER A 38 21.59 -17.12 -22.21
CA SER A 38 22.30 -16.77 -20.98
C SER A 38 21.64 -15.58 -20.28
N ASP A 39 21.23 -14.55 -21.01
CA ASP A 39 20.54 -13.39 -20.42
C ASP A 39 19.20 -13.79 -19.82
N LEU A 40 18.42 -14.62 -20.53
CA LEU A 40 17.15 -15.13 -20.04
C LEU A 40 17.33 -15.99 -18.77
N THR A 41 18.38 -16.79 -18.71
CA THR A 41 18.73 -17.56 -17.51
C THR A 41 19.06 -16.65 -16.33
N VAL A 42 19.79 -15.56 -16.56
CA VAL A 42 20.08 -14.55 -15.54
C VAL A 42 18.80 -13.86 -15.07
N CYS A 43 17.91 -13.49 -15.99
CA CYS A 43 16.62 -12.88 -15.64
C CYS A 43 15.76 -13.81 -14.80
N ALA A 44 15.70 -15.10 -15.13
CA ALA A 44 15.00 -16.10 -14.33
C ALA A 44 15.60 -16.24 -12.92
N SER A 45 16.92 -16.24 -12.80
CA SER A 45 17.62 -16.26 -11.50
C SER A 45 17.29 -15.02 -10.65
N HIS A 46 17.29 -13.83 -11.26
CA HIS A 46 16.88 -12.60 -10.58
C HIS A 46 15.41 -12.63 -10.15
N ALA A 47 14.52 -13.16 -10.99
CA ALA A 47 13.11 -13.32 -10.66
C ALA A 47 12.91 -14.24 -9.46
N TYR A 48 13.61 -15.38 -9.43
CA TYR A 48 13.58 -16.30 -8.30
C TYR A 48 14.12 -15.64 -7.03
N LYS A 49 15.28 -14.97 -7.11
CA LYS A 49 15.83 -14.25 -5.96
C LYS A 49 14.88 -13.17 -5.44
N GLY A 50 14.23 -12.42 -6.33
CA GLY A 50 13.24 -11.42 -5.94
C GLY A 50 12.05 -12.03 -5.21
N ALA A 51 11.57 -13.19 -5.66
CA ALA A 51 10.52 -13.94 -4.96
C ALA A 51 11.00 -14.45 -3.59
N ASP A 52 12.21 -15.00 -3.49
CA ASP A 52 12.77 -15.48 -2.22
C ASP A 52 12.97 -14.34 -1.20
N ASP A 53 13.43 -13.17 -1.66
CA ASP A 53 13.56 -11.97 -0.83
C ASP A 53 12.17 -11.47 -0.34
N GLU A 54 11.10 -11.60 -1.14
CA GLU A 54 9.73 -11.31 -0.69
C GLU A 54 9.20 -12.34 0.31
N LEU A 55 9.42 -13.63 0.04
CA LEU A 55 9.06 -14.72 0.94
C LEU A 55 9.67 -14.50 2.32
N ASN A 56 10.97 -14.21 2.37
CA ASN A 56 11.69 -13.95 3.61
C ASN A 56 11.15 -12.73 4.36
N ARG A 57 10.83 -11.64 3.66
CA ARG A 57 10.20 -10.45 4.28
C ARG A 57 8.86 -10.81 4.95
N ILE A 58 8.00 -11.55 4.27
CA ILE A 58 6.68 -11.93 4.78
C ILE A 58 6.81 -12.92 5.94
N TYR A 59 7.72 -13.89 5.81
CA TYR A 59 8.01 -14.85 6.87
C TYR A 59 8.50 -14.15 8.15
N GLN A 60 9.39 -13.16 8.04
CA GLN A 60 9.82 -12.36 9.19
C GLN A 60 8.67 -11.57 9.83
N SER A 61 7.74 -11.03 9.02
CA SER A 61 6.54 -10.38 9.55
C SER A 61 5.65 -11.36 10.32
N LEU A 62 5.49 -12.60 9.85
CA LEU A 62 4.76 -13.64 10.60
C LEU A 62 5.43 -13.96 11.94
N LEU A 63 6.75 -14.12 11.96
CA LEU A 63 7.48 -14.38 13.19
C LEU A 63 7.37 -13.21 14.18
N LYS A 64 7.41 -11.97 13.68
CA LYS A 64 7.21 -10.77 14.51
C LYS A 64 5.80 -10.74 15.12
N ASN A 65 4.77 -11.06 14.35
CA ASN A 65 3.39 -11.09 14.83
C ASN A 65 3.17 -12.20 15.87
N ALA A 66 3.86 -13.34 15.73
CA ALA A 66 3.80 -14.44 16.67
C ALA A 66 4.81 -14.31 17.84
N ALA A 67 5.51 -13.19 17.99
CA ALA A 67 6.63 -13.05 18.94
C ALA A 67 6.29 -13.43 20.40
N ASN A 68 5.03 -13.20 20.80
CA ASN A 68 4.54 -13.47 22.16
C ASN A 68 3.84 -14.84 22.31
N ASP A 69 3.86 -15.67 21.26
CA ASP A 69 3.25 -17.01 21.22
C ASP A 69 4.33 -18.06 20.82
N PRO A 70 5.06 -18.63 21.80
CA PRO A 70 6.14 -19.58 21.53
C PRO A 70 5.67 -20.83 20.77
N VAL A 71 4.44 -21.30 21.05
CA VAL A 71 3.88 -22.47 20.38
C VAL A 71 3.67 -22.16 18.91
N ALA A 72 3.09 -21.01 18.58
CA ALA A 72 2.89 -20.61 17.20
C ALA A 72 4.20 -20.35 16.45
N LEU A 73 5.19 -19.72 17.09
CA LEU A 73 6.52 -19.54 16.49
C LEU A 73 7.12 -20.88 16.05
N ASP A 74 7.08 -21.88 16.92
CA ASP A 74 7.62 -23.20 16.62
C ASP A 74 6.85 -23.90 15.50
N LYS A 75 5.53 -23.74 15.45
CA LYS A 75 4.71 -24.29 14.35
C LYS A 75 4.95 -23.57 13.03
N ILE A 76 5.09 -22.25 13.03
CA ILE A 76 5.40 -21.46 11.83
C ILE A 76 6.77 -21.85 11.27
N ARG A 77 7.80 -21.98 12.13
CA ARG A 77 9.14 -22.44 11.73
C ARG A 77 9.11 -23.85 11.18
N ALA A 78 8.43 -24.78 11.86
CA ALA A 78 8.31 -26.17 11.41
C ALA A 78 7.62 -26.24 10.04
N ALA A 79 6.52 -25.50 9.85
CA ALA A 79 5.81 -25.44 8.58
C ALA A 79 6.68 -24.86 7.45
N GLN A 80 7.46 -23.81 7.72
CA GLN A 80 8.36 -23.22 6.74
C GLN A 80 9.50 -24.16 6.36
N ASN A 81 10.12 -24.83 7.33
CA ASN A 81 11.17 -25.81 7.07
C ASN A 81 10.64 -27.00 6.25
N ALA A 82 9.45 -27.50 6.59
CA ALA A 82 8.79 -28.56 5.82
C ALA A 82 8.49 -28.12 4.38
N TRP A 83 8.08 -26.87 4.18
CA TRP A 83 7.85 -26.33 2.85
C TRP A 83 9.13 -26.26 2.00
N VAL A 84 10.28 -25.92 2.59
CA VAL A 84 11.57 -25.95 1.86
C VAL A 84 11.88 -27.35 1.35
N VAL A 85 11.70 -28.37 2.20
CA VAL A 85 11.87 -29.78 1.79
C VAL A 85 10.89 -30.15 0.67
N PHE A 86 9.63 -29.73 0.78
CA PHE A 86 8.63 -29.95 -0.27
C PHE A 86 9.02 -29.26 -1.59
N ARG A 87 9.48 -28.02 -1.56
CA ARG A 87 9.90 -27.26 -2.75
C ARG A 87 11.03 -27.99 -3.48
N ASP A 88 12.03 -28.43 -2.74
CA ASP A 88 13.19 -29.11 -3.30
C ASP A 88 12.79 -30.48 -3.88
N ALA A 89 11.92 -31.22 -3.18
CA ALA A 89 11.35 -32.47 -3.67
C ALA A 89 10.48 -32.27 -4.92
N GLN A 90 9.68 -31.20 -4.97
CA GLN A 90 8.85 -30.85 -6.12
C GLN A 90 9.73 -30.55 -7.34
N LEU A 91 10.81 -29.78 -7.17
CA LEU A 91 11.75 -29.51 -8.26
C LEU A 91 12.44 -30.79 -8.74
N ALA A 92 12.84 -31.66 -7.81
CA ALA A 92 13.41 -32.97 -8.15
C ALA A 92 12.40 -33.87 -8.89
N ALA A 93 11.11 -33.78 -8.57
CA ALA A 93 10.05 -34.49 -9.27
C ALA A 93 9.78 -33.93 -10.68
N LEU A 94 9.86 -32.61 -10.87
CA LEU A 94 9.74 -31.99 -12.19
C LEU A 94 10.89 -32.40 -13.13
N TYR A 95 12.08 -32.55 -12.57
CA TYR A 95 13.29 -32.89 -13.32
C TYR A 95 13.91 -34.16 -12.71
N PRO A 96 13.42 -35.37 -12.99
CA PRO A 96 13.88 -36.58 -12.30
C PRO A 96 15.28 -37.07 -12.71
N ALA A 97 15.78 -36.71 -13.90
CA ALA A 97 17.07 -37.23 -14.38
C ALA A 97 18.23 -36.87 -13.44
N GLU A 98 19.18 -37.78 -13.22
CA GLU A 98 20.35 -37.47 -12.38
C GLU A 98 21.25 -36.42 -13.06
N ASP A 99 21.55 -36.62 -14.35
CA ASP A 99 22.29 -35.67 -15.18
C ASP A 99 21.32 -34.71 -15.87
N LYS A 100 20.95 -33.63 -15.16
CA LYS A 100 20.01 -32.61 -15.63
C LYS A 100 20.47 -31.97 -16.94
N GLN A 101 21.78 -31.71 -17.05
CA GLN A 101 22.34 -31.01 -18.20
C GLN A 101 22.29 -31.88 -19.46
N ARG A 102 22.53 -33.18 -19.32
CA ARG A 102 22.44 -34.13 -20.43
C ARG A 102 21.01 -34.31 -20.92
N GLU A 103 20.04 -34.41 -20.00
CA GLU A 103 18.65 -34.67 -20.36
C GLU A 103 17.92 -33.41 -20.85
N TYR A 104 18.09 -32.30 -20.15
CA TYR A 104 17.29 -31.08 -20.36
C TYR A 104 18.08 -29.97 -21.08
N GLY A 105 19.38 -30.14 -21.28
CA GLY A 105 20.21 -29.18 -22.01
C GLY A 105 20.46 -27.87 -21.25
N THR A 106 20.94 -26.87 -21.98
CA THR A 106 21.35 -25.55 -21.46
C THR A 106 20.20 -24.70 -20.93
N VAL A 107 18.96 -25.02 -21.30
CA VAL A 107 17.76 -24.31 -20.85
C VAL A 107 17.37 -24.67 -19.40
N PHE A 108 17.88 -25.78 -18.87
CA PHE A 108 17.52 -26.31 -17.55
C PHE A 108 17.63 -25.29 -16.41
N PRO A 109 18.74 -24.53 -16.23
CA PRO A 109 18.87 -23.58 -15.14
C PRO A 109 17.81 -22.46 -15.21
N MET A 110 17.43 -22.03 -16.41
CA MET A 110 16.35 -21.06 -16.59
C MET A 110 15.01 -21.64 -16.11
N CYS A 111 14.64 -22.82 -16.62
CA CYS A 111 13.37 -23.45 -16.24
C CYS A 111 13.29 -23.81 -14.76
N ALA A 112 14.39 -24.29 -14.17
CA ALA A 112 14.46 -24.58 -12.74
C ALA A 112 14.26 -23.32 -11.89
N ASN A 113 14.88 -22.19 -12.26
CA ASN A 113 14.66 -20.92 -11.57
C ASN A 113 13.21 -20.42 -11.70
N LEU A 114 12.60 -20.55 -12.87
CA LEU A 114 11.18 -20.21 -13.05
C LEU A 114 10.26 -21.06 -12.18
N ALA A 115 10.46 -22.38 -12.15
CA ALA A 115 9.69 -23.28 -11.29
C ALA A 115 9.86 -22.95 -9.79
N LEU A 116 11.09 -22.65 -9.37
CA LEU A 116 11.38 -22.22 -8.01
C LEU A 116 10.71 -20.87 -7.68
N ALA A 117 10.70 -19.92 -8.60
CA ALA A 117 10.02 -18.64 -8.43
C ALA A 117 8.50 -18.84 -8.26
N ASP A 118 7.88 -19.71 -9.05
CA ASP A 118 6.44 -19.97 -8.97
C ASP A 118 6.03 -20.66 -7.68
N LEU A 119 6.77 -21.68 -7.24
CA LEU A 119 6.55 -22.32 -5.94
C LEU A 119 6.70 -21.30 -4.79
N THR A 120 7.67 -20.39 -4.92
CA THR A 120 7.91 -19.33 -3.93
C THR A 120 6.76 -18.32 -3.88
N ARG A 121 6.22 -17.92 -5.04
CA ARG A 121 5.02 -17.03 -5.11
C ARG A 121 3.79 -17.67 -4.49
N GLN A 122 3.53 -18.96 -4.76
CA GLN A 122 2.42 -19.68 -4.12
C GLN A 122 2.57 -19.73 -2.59
N ARG A 123 3.80 -19.92 -2.10
CA ARG A 123 4.07 -19.87 -0.67
C ARG A 123 3.87 -18.48 -0.09
N ILE A 124 4.32 -17.44 -0.78
CA ILE A 124 4.05 -16.04 -0.41
C ILE A 124 2.56 -15.83 -0.19
N ASP A 125 1.71 -16.28 -1.11
CA ASP A 125 0.26 -16.11 -0.99
C ASP A 125 -0.29 -16.87 0.22
N THR A 126 0.20 -18.09 0.45
CA THR A 126 -0.17 -18.86 1.66
C THR A 126 0.22 -18.13 2.95
N LEU A 127 1.43 -17.55 3.01
CA LEU A 127 1.89 -16.80 4.17
C LEU A 127 1.13 -15.48 4.36
N LYS A 128 0.75 -14.79 3.27
CA LYS A 128 -0.08 -13.57 3.32
C LYS A 128 -1.46 -13.87 3.90
N HIS A 129 -2.07 -15.00 3.54
CA HIS A 129 -3.33 -15.44 4.13
C HIS A 129 -3.20 -15.74 5.64
N MET A 130 -2.07 -16.29 6.08
CA MET A 130 -1.80 -16.48 7.52
C MET A 130 -1.61 -15.16 8.27
N LEU A 131 -1.14 -14.09 7.60
CA LEU A 131 -0.94 -12.75 8.18
C LEU A 131 -2.27 -12.01 8.37
N ASN A 132 -3.17 -12.09 7.40
CA ASN A 132 -4.38 -11.27 7.32
C ASN A 132 -5.62 -12.11 7.67
N ARG A 133 -5.77 -12.48 8.95
CA ARG A 133 -6.97 -13.19 9.40
C ARG A 133 -8.19 -12.27 9.33
N VAL A 134 -9.23 -12.70 8.63
CA VAL A 134 -10.54 -12.05 8.65
C VAL A 134 -11.29 -12.53 9.89
N GLU A 135 -11.74 -11.61 10.73
CA GLU A 135 -12.59 -11.93 11.88
C GLU A 135 -13.88 -12.62 11.38
N GLY A 136 -14.22 -13.79 11.96
CA GLY A 136 -15.41 -14.57 11.57
C GLY A 136 -15.15 -15.76 10.63
N ASP A 137 -13.95 -15.94 10.08
CA ASP A 137 -13.58 -17.17 9.37
C ASP A 137 -13.14 -18.26 10.37
N VAL A 138 -14.07 -19.19 10.65
CA VAL A 138 -13.89 -20.33 11.57
C VAL A 138 -12.76 -21.26 11.10
N CYS A 139 -12.50 -21.33 9.80
CA CYS A 139 -11.53 -22.23 9.19
C CYS A 139 -10.14 -21.60 9.02
N ALA A 140 -10.04 -20.27 9.04
CA ALA A 140 -8.76 -19.57 9.01
C ALA A 140 -8.01 -19.76 10.33
N GLY A 141 -7.43 -20.92 10.61
CA GLY A 141 -6.58 -21.14 11.78
C GLY A 141 -5.32 -20.24 11.80
N GLY A 142 -4.86 -19.84 12.98
CA GLY A 142 -3.65 -19.02 13.18
C GLY A 142 -3.64 -18.36 14.57
N SER A 143 -2.50 -17.85 15.04
CA SER A 143 -2.49 -17.04 16.28
C SER A 143 -3.40 -15.82 16.10
N LYS A 144 -4.09 -15.42 17.17
CA LYS A 144 -4.83 -14.15 17.17
C LYS A 144 -3.82 -13.04 16.95
N VAL A 145 -3.84 -12.43 15.77
CA VAL A 145 -3.10 -11.18 15.54
C VAL A 145 -4.03 -10.08 15.98
N ASP A 146 -3.58 -9.24 16.92
CA ASP A 146 -4.19 -7.93 17.17
C ASP A 146 -3.93 -7.03 15.95
N GLN A 147 -4.54 -7.34 14.80
CA GLN A 147 -4.56 -6.48 13.60
C GLN A 147 -5.48 -5.26 13.81
N GLN A 148 -6.26 -5.27 14.89
CA GLN A 148 -7.20 -4.22 15.22
C GLN A 148 -6.52 -2.90 15.56
N THR A 149 -5.29 -2.91 16.12
CA THR A 149 -4.68 -1.68 16.65
C THR A 149 -4.14 -0.74 15.56
N SER A 150 -3.48 -1.24 14.50
CA SER A 150 -2.91 -0.36 13.48
C SER A 150 -3.96 0.19 12.52
N SER A 151 -4.96 -0.63 12.16
CA SER A 151 -6.06 -0.17 11.31
C SER A 151 -6.93 0.84 12.06
N ASP A 152 -7.24 0.59 13.33
CA ASP A 152 -8.04 1.54 14.12
C ASP A 152 -7.30 2.86 14.36
N GLU A 153 -5.98 2.84 14.51
CA GLU A 153 -5.16 4.05 14.59
C GLU A 153 -5.21 4.88 13.30
N GLU A 154 -5.06 4.23 12.13
CA GLU A 154 -5.17 4.90 10.83
C GLU A 154 -6.58 5.48 10.59
N HIS A 155 -7.63 4.73 10.94
CA HIS A 155 -9.02 5.22 10.86
C HIS A 155 -9.25 6.38 11.83
N THR A 156 -8.72 6.29 13.05
CA THR A 156 -8.82 7.34 14.06
C THR A 156 -8.09 8.61 13.61
N GLU A 157 -6.90 8.47 13.03
CA GLU A 157 -6.14 9.59 12.49
C GLU A 157 -6.87 10.22 11.30
N TRP A 158 -7.41 9.41 10.39
CA TRP A 158 -8.21 9.90 9.28
C TRP A 158 -9.44 10.67 9.76
N ILE A 159 -10.22 10.12 10.71
CA ILE A 159 -11.39 10.81 11.29
C ILE A 159 -10.95 12.11 11.98
N SER A 160 -9.86 12.10 12.74
CA SER A 160 -9.32 13.28 13.42
C SER A 160 -8.96 14.39 12.43
N ASN A 161 -8.32 14.05 11.31
CA ASN A 161 -7.97 14.98 10.25
C ASN A 161 -9.20 15.55 9.53
N VAL A 162 -10.23 14.72 9.30
CA VAL A 162 -11.52 15.18 8.75
C VAL A 162 -12.19 16.14 9.74
N MET A 163 -12.29 15.79 11.01
CA MET A 163 -12.91 16.63 12.05
C MET A 163 -12.19 17.98 12.19
N ARG A 164 -10.85 18.00 12.18
CA ARG A 164 -10.05 19.23 12.22
C ARG A 164 -10.31 20.10 10.99
N SER A 165 -10.44 19.49 9.82
CA SER A 165 -10.73 20.21 8.58
C SER A 165 -12.14 20.81 8.61
N ILE A 166 -13.15 20.10 9.12
CA ILE A 166 -14.51 20.62 9.29
C ILE A 166 -14.53 21.81 10.26
N GLN A 167 -13.72 21.78 11.33
CA GLN A 167 -13.60 22.90 12.26
C GLN A 167 -13.08 24.20 11.63
N THR A 168 -12.46 24.16 10.45
CA THR A 168 -12.03 25.38 9.73
C THR A 168 -13.21 26.19 9.19
N ILE A 169 -14.37 25.55 9.01
CA ILE A 169 -15.59 26.22 8.54
C ILE A 169 -16.23 26.95 9.71
N LYS A 170 -16.38 28.27 9.58
CA LYS A 170 -16.91 29.17 10.62
C LYS A 170 -18.13 29.94 10.14
N VAL A 171 -18.93 30.38 11.11
CA VAL A 171 -19.98 31.38 10.88
C VAL A 171 -19.37 32.62 10.23
N GLY A 172 -20.03 33.14 9.19
CA GLY A 172 -19.58 34.27 8.38
C GLY A 172 -18.84 33.88 7.09
N MET A 173 -18.40 32.62 6.95
CA MET A 173 -17.84 32.11 5.69
C MET A 173 -18.91 31.90 4.63
N ASN A 174 -18.47 31.76 3.37
CA ASN A 174 -19.38 31.59 2.24
C ASN A 174 -19.76 30.12 2.05
N ARG A 175 -20.93 29.88 1.48
CA ARG A 175 -21.40 28.54 1.09
C ARG A 175 -20.42 27.86 0.13
N SER A 176 -19.72 28.61 -0.71
CA SER A 176 -18.67 28.07 -1.58
C SER A 176 -17.53 27.39 -0.80
N ASP A 177 -17.18 27.87 0.39
CA ASP A 177 -16.17 27.25 1.24
C ASP A 177 -16.67 25.95 1.86
N LEU A 178 -17.94 25.91 2.28
CA LEU A 178 -18.61 24.69 2.74
C LEU A 178 -18.65 23.61 1.64
N LEU A 179 -18.99 24.01 0.41
CA LEU A 179 -19.15 23.09 -0.73
C LEU A 179 -17.84 22.47 -1.22
N LYS A 180 -16.68 22.99 -0.83
CA LYS A 180 -15.37 22.35 -1.09
C LYS A 180 -15.27 20.99 -0.38
N MET A 181 -15.86 20.87 0.80
CA MET A 181 -15.78 19.67 1.64
C MET A 181 -17.08 18.87 1.69
N PHE A 182 -18.21 19.54 1.49
CA PHE A 182 -19.54 18.94 1.62
C PHE A 182 -20.35 19.02 0.33
N THR A 183 -21.37 18.17 0.24
CA THR A 183 -22.43 18.22 -0.78
C THR A 183 -23.80 18.13 -0.09
N THR A 184 -24.87 18.50 -0.79
CA THR A 184 -26.23 18.49 -0.22
C THR A 184 -26.83 17.09 -0.22
N GLU A 185 -27.53 16.72 0.85
CA GLU A 185 -28.27 15.45 0.94
C GLU A 185 -29.72 15.65 0.46
N GLY A 186 -30.19 14.82 -0.49
CA GLY A 186 -31.59 14.81 -0.96
C GLY A 186 -31.92 15.85 -2.04
N GLY A 187 -32.39 15.38 -3.20
CA GLY A 187 -32.90 16.22 -4.28
C GLY A 187 -34.38 16.53 -4.12
N LEU A 188 -34.70 17.77 -3.73
CA LEU A 188 -35.88 18.57 -4.11
C LEU A 188 -35.84 19.85 -3.27
N GLU A 189 -35.51 20.97 -3.90
CA GLU A 189 -35.39 22.26 -3.24
C GLU A 189 -36.77 22.77 -2.78
N PHE A 190 -37.13 22.55 -1.52
CA PHE A 190 -38.27 23.24 -0.94
C PHE A 190 -37.92 24.72 -0.74
N LYS A 191 -38.69 25.53 -1.46
CA LYS A 191 -38.55 26.98 -1.68
C LYS A 191 -38.91 27.81 -0.44
N ASP A 192 -38.61 27.32 0.77
CA ASP A 192 -38.76 28.10 2.01
C ASP A 192 -37.39 28.63 2.43
N VAL A 193 -37.09 29.80 1.86
CA VAL A 193 -35.77 30.32 1.53
C VAL A 193 -35.16 31.14 2.69
N THR A 194 -35.84 31.33 3.81
CA THR A 194 -35.37 32.28 4.84
C THR A 194 -35.10 31.68 6.23
N THR A 195 -35.38 30.40 6.49
CA THR A 195 -35.17 29.84 7.86
C THR A 195 -34.74 28.38 7.92
N SER A 196 -34.76 27.64 6.81
CA SER A 196 -34.59 26.19 6.83
C SER A 196 -33.11 25.79 6.97
N ARG A 197 -32.79 25.19 8.11
CA ARG A 197 -31.54 24.48 8.36
C ARG A 197 -31.40 23.35 7.33
N ARG A 198 -30.26 23.26 6.65
CA ARG A 198 -29.98 22.28 5.58
C ARG A 198 -28.90 21.30 6.01
N THR A 199 -29.08 20.03 5.67
CA THR A 199 -28.09 18.98 5.95
C THR A 199 -27.11 18.84 4.78
N TYR A 200 -25.83 18.84 5.14
CA TYR A 200 -24.70 18.70 4.23
C TYR A 200 -23.89 17.47 4.61
N VAL A 201 -23.57 16.63 3.62
CA VAL A 201 -22.83 15.38 3.76
C VAL A 201 -21.40 15.53 3.24
N HIS A 202 -20.43 14.98 3.96
CA HIS A 202 -19.02 15.09 3.59
C HIS A 202 -18.72 14.30 2.30
N ARG A 203 -17.94 14.89 1.39
CA ARG A 203 -17.71 14.33 0.04
C ARG A 203 -17.05 12.95 0.03
N LYS A 204 -16.10 12.72 0.94
CA LYS A 204 -15.37 11.44 1.02
C LYS A 204 -16.07 10.39 1.90
N CYS A 205 -17.02 10.82 2.74
CA CYS A 205 -17.72 9.93 3.66
C CYS A 205 -19.11 10.49 3.94
N ARG A 206 -20.12 9.93 3.28
CA ARG A 206 -21.49 10.43 3.36
C ARG A 206 -22.14 10.26 4.75
N TYR A 207 -21.52 9.48 5.63
CA TYR A 207 -21.97 9.32 7.01
C TYR A 207 -21.66 10.53 7.89
N ILE A 208 -20.69 11.38 7.51
CA ILE A 208 -20.35 12.58 8.27
C ILE A 208 -21.21 13.72 7.77
N LYS A 209 -22.05 14.25 8.66
CA LYS A 209 -23.04 15.28 8.34
C LYS A 209 -22.86 16.54 9.19
N VAL A 210 -23.27 17.67 8.64
CA VAL A 210 -23.42 18.95 9.33
C VAL A 210 -24.71 19.62 8.91
N ASP A 211 -25.36 20.27 9.87
CA ASP A 211 -26.56 21.06 9.61
C ASP A 211 -26.20 22.55 9.60
N VAL A 212 -26.49 23.20 8.49
CA VAL A 212 -26.07 24.59 8.22
C VAL A 212 -27.28 25.46 7.92
N LYS A 213 -27.29 26.65 8.52
CA LYS A 213 -28.22 27.72 8.18
C LYS A 213 -27.47 28.78 7.39
N LEU A 214 -28.08 29.25 6.32
CA LEU A 214 -27.50 30.21 5.39
C LEU A 214 -28.32 31.51 5.41
N ALA A 215 -27.65 32.65 5.40
CA ALA A 215 -28.23 33.95 5.08
C ALA A 215 -28.04 34.21 3.59
N ILE A 216 -29.16 34.44 2.90
CA ILE A 216 -29.19 34.70 1.47
C ILE A 216 -28.77 36.13 1.22
N ALA A 217 -27.71 36.31 0.45
CA ALA A 217 -27.17 37.62 0.13
C ALA A 217 -28.05 38.36 -0.88
N ASN A 218 -28.56 37.65 -1.90
CA ASN A 218 -29.48 38.18 -2.92
C ASN A 218 -30.35 37.04 -3.50
N PRO A 219 -31.67 37.20 -3.63
CA PRO A 219 -32.55 36.16 -4.21
C PRO A 219 -32.33 35.87 -5.70
N ASN A 220 -31.62 36.76 -6.40
CA ASN A 220 -31.37 36.72 -7.83
C ASN A 220 -29.91 36.41 -8.21
N ASP A 221 -29.00 36.33 -7.23
CA ASP A 221 -27.61 35.94 -7.47
C ASP A 221 -27.45 34.43 -7.35
N ASP A 222 -26.46 33.88 -8.06
CA ASP A 222 -26.05 32.50 -7.89
C ASP A 222 -25.83 32.19 -6.39
N LEU A 223 -26.29 31.01 -5.99
CA LEU A 223 -26.22 30.42 -4.64
C LEU A 223 -24.84 30.40 -3.93
N PRO A 224 -23.64 30.60 -4.55
CA PRO A 224 -22.35 30.49 -3.85
C PRO A 224 -22.05 31.56 -2.79
N THR A 225 -22.74 32.72 -2.82
CA THR A 225 -22.42 33.86 -1.94
C THR A 225 -23.16 33.86 -0.60
N ASP A 226 -24.07 32.90 -0.40
CA ASP A 226 -24.80 32.71 0.86
C ASP A 226 -23.82 32.60 2.04
N LYS A 227 -24.07 33.34 3.11
CA LYS A 227 -23.21 33.31 4.31
C LYS A 227 -23.71 32.30 5.33
N ILE A 228 -22.79 31.55 5.90
CA ILE A 228 -23.08 30.62 7.00
C ILE A 228 -23.45 31.44 8.24
N THR A 229 -24.67 31.29 8.75
CA THR A 229 -25.13 31.94 9.99
C THR A 229 -25.09 31.00 11.18
N GLU A 230 -25.32 29.71 10.96
CA GLU A 230 -25.22 28.67 11.98
C GLU A 230 -24.65 27.39 11.35
N ILE A 231 -23.83 26.67 12.10
CA ILE A 231 -23.31 25.35 11.72
C ILE A 231 -23.33 24.44 12.94
N SER A 232 -23.87 23.23 12.80
CA SER A 232 -23.87 22.23 13.87
C SER A 232 -22.46 21.68 14.12
N ARG A 233 -22.29 20.99 15.25
CA ARG A 233 -21.15 20.07 15.40
C ARG A 233 -21.30 18.93 14.36
N PRO A 234 -20.21 18.44 13.76
CA PRO A 234 -20.27 17.29 12.88
C PRO A 234 -20.79 16.08 13.65
N TYR A 235 -21.68 15.33 13.02
CA TYR A 235 -22.27 14.12 13.57
C TYR A 235 -22.24 12.98 12.55
N LEU A 236 -22.39 11.75 13.05
CA LEU A 236 -22.50 10.56 12.23
C LEU A 236 -23.97 10.17 12.10
N ASP A 237 -24.40 9.91 10.88
CA ASP A 237 -25.75 9.44 10.58
C ASP A 237 -25.74 8.59 9.29
N TRP A 238 -26.65 7.63 9.20
CA TRP A 238 -26.74 6.74 8.04
C TRP A 238 -27.12 7.54 6.79
N THR A 239 -26.64 7.09 5.64
CA THR A 239 -27.07 7.69 4.37
C THR A 239 -28.54 7.36 4.15
N VAL A 240 -29.37 8.37 3.92
CA VAL A 240 -30.72 8.14 3.43
C VAL A 240 -30.59 7.58 2.02
N ALA A 241 -31.00 6.34 1.81
CA ALA A 241 -31.07 5.75 0.47
C ALA A 241 -32.20 6.44 -0.30
N ASP A 242 -31.93 6.82 -1.55
CA ASP A 242 -32.96 7.20 -2.52
C ASP A 242 -33.81 5.96 -2.89
#